data_AF-A0A536SG38-F1
#
_entry.id   AF-A0A536SG38-F1
#
_cell.length_a   1.000
_cell.length_b   1.000
_cell.length_c   1.000
_cell.angle_alpha   90.00
_cell.angle_beta   90.00
_cell.angle_gamma   90.00
#
_symmetry.space_group_name_H-M   'P 1'
#
loop_
_entity.id
_entity.type
_entity.pdbx_description
1 polymer ?
#
loop_
_entity_poly.entity_id
_entity_poly.type
_entity_poly.pdbx_seq_one_letter_code
_entity_poly.pdbx_strand_id
1 'polypeptide(L)'
;MSSMPLSAASAGPSLAQAFVAAAEVVGRVLDGESLNTGLGDLKYRASSQALAAAGQDLCYNALRGYGLVDVALGRLLERPLADSVLRGLLLAAFAELAARPQ
;
A
#
# COMPACT_ATOMS: atom_id res chain seq x y z
N MET A 1 -28.96 8.35 21.01
CA MET A 1 -28.19 7.44 20.13
C MET A 1 -27.71 8.28 18.95
N SER A 2 -26.65 9.06 19.16
CA SER A 2 -26.09 9.93 18.11
C SER A 2 -25.08 9.12 17.32
N SER A 3 -25.42 8.81 16.08
CA SER A 3 -24.52 8.20 15.11
C SER A 3 -23.36 9.16 14.84
N MET A 4 -22.17 8.82 15.35
CA MET A 4 -20.93 9.45 14.90
C MET A 4 -20.80 9.17 13.41
N PRO A 5 -20.79 10.18 12.53
CA PRO A 5 -20.37 9.93 11.16
C PRO A 5 -18.94 9.42 11.25
N LEU A 6 -18.68 8.22 10.74
CA LEU A 6 -17.33 7.83 10.35
C LEU A 6 -16.88 8.95 9.43
N SER A 7 -16.05 9.85 9.97
CA SER A 7 -15.25 10.75 9.15
C SER A 7 -14.42 9.78 8.33
N ALA A 8 -14.92 9.45 7.14
CA ALA A 8 -14.12 8.84 6.11
C ALA A 8 -13.01 9.87 5.94
N ALA A 9 -11.89 9.64 6.63
CA ALA A 9 -10.69 10.42 6.49
C ALA A 9 -10.52 10.49 4.99
N SER A 10 -10.79 11.67 4.41
CA SER A 10 -10.45 11.90 3.04
C SER A 10 -8.94 11.87 3.07
N ALA A 11 -8.39 10.66 2.92
CA ALA A 11 -7.05 10.48 2.42
C ALA A 11 -6.98 11.50 1.30
N GLY A 12 -6.23 12.59 1.52
CA GLY A 12 -6.20 13.67 0.55
C GLY A 12 -5.91 13.05 -0.81
N PRO A 13 -6.28 13.69 -1.93
CA PRO A 13 -6.00 13.14 -3.26
C PRO A 13 -4.55 12.63 -3.40
N SER A 14 -3.60 13.22 -2.68
CA SER A 14 -2.21 12.78 -2.56
C SER A 14 -1.99 11.45 -1.83
N LEU A 15 -2.71 11.13 -0.74
CA LEU A 15 -2.55 9.88 0.00
C LEU A 15 -3.14 8.70 -0.77
N ALA A 16 -4.34 8.86 -1.34
CA ALA A 16 -4.93 7.84 -2.19
C ALA A 16 -4.01 7.52 -3.40
N GLN A 17 -3.44 8.55 -4.03
CA GLN A 17 -2.46 8.37 -5.10
C GLN A 17 -1.19 7.65 -4.64
N ALA A 18 -0.69 7.93 -3.43
CA ALA A 18 0.48 7.26 -2.88
C ALA A 18 0.22 5.76 -2.66
N PHE A 19 -0.96 5.39 -2.16
CA PHE A 19 -1.36 3.99 -2.01
C PHE A 19 -1.51 3.28 -3.34
N VAL A 20 -2.10 3.92 -4.36
CA VAL A 20 -2.18 3.34 -5.71
C VAL A 20 -0.79 3.10 -6.28
N ALA A 21 0.10 4.10 -6.19
CA ALA A 21 1.48 3.97 -6.66
C ALA A 21 2.23 2.85 -5.93
N ALA A 22 2.05 2.73 -4.61
CA ALA A 22 2.66 1.67 -3.82
C ALA A 22 2.07 0.29 -4.14
N ALA A 23 0.76 0.19 -4.35
CA ALA A 23 0.08 -1.05 -4.69
C ALA A 23 0.61 -1.65 -6.01
N GLU A 24 0.81 -0.82 -7.02
CA GLU A 24 1.39 -1.24 -8.30
C GLU A 24 2.82 -1.75 -8.14
N VAL A 25 3.66 -1.03 -7.38
CA VAL A 25 5.05 -1.43 -7.17
C VAL A 25 5.14 -2.71 -6.34
N VAL A 26 4.42 -2.78 -5.22
CA VAL A 26 4.41 -3.97 -4.35
C VAL A 26 3.85 -5.17 -5.11
N GLY A 27 2.76 -5.01 -5.87
CA GLY A 27 2.19 -6.08 -6.68
C GLY A 27 3.20 -6.67 -7.65
N ARG A 28 3.94 -5.83 -8.39
CA ARG A 28 5.01 -6.30 -9.27
C ARG A 28 6.15 -7.00 -8.52
N VAL A 29 6.50 -6.52 -7.33
CA VAL A 29 7.50 -7.19 -6.48
C VAL A 29 7.03 -8.58 -6.03
N LEU A 30 5.73 -8.74 -5.70
CA LEU A 30 5.15 -10.05 -5.38
C LEU A 30 5.20 -11.00 -6.59
N ASP A 31 5.10 -10.46 -7.80
CA ASP A 31 5.24 -11.21 -9.06
C ASP A 31 6.71 -11.46 -9.46
N GLY A 32 7.68 -11.02 -8.64
CA GLY A 32 9.10 -11.30 -8.81
C GLY A 32 9.93 -10.16 -9.42
N GLU A 33 9.35 -9.00 -9.67
CA GLU A 33 10.11 -7.81 -10.12
C GLU A 33 10.99 -7.26 -8.99
N SER A 34 12.13 -6.65 -9.33
CA SER A 34 12.95 -5.96 -8.35
C SER A 34 12.27 -4.67 -7.87
N LEU A 35 12.32 -4.41 -6.55
CA LEU A 35 11.81 -3.17 -5.97
C LEU A 35 12.45 -1.92 -6.60
N ASN A 36 13.75 -1.99 -6.93
CA ASN A 36 14.46 -0.87 -7.54
C ASN A 36 13.89 -0.51 -8.92
N THR A 37 13.53 -1.51 -9.73
CA THR A 37 12.86 -1.30 -11.02
C THR A 37 11.51 -0.61 -10.80
N GLY A 38 10.68 -1.15 -9.91
CA GLY A 38 9.36 -0.59 -9.63
C GLY A 38 9.41 0.84 -9.10
N LEU A 39 10.35 1.15 -8.20
CA LEU A 39 10.57 2.51 -7.67
C LEU A 39 11.12 3.46 -8.74
N GLY A 40 11.97 2.98 -9.65
CA GLY A 40 12.44 3.76 -10.80
C GLY A 40 11.27 4.24 -11.66
N ASP A 41 10.37 3.33 -12.03
CA ASP A 41 9.17 3.65 -12.82
C ASP A 41 8.23 4.59 -12.07
N LEU A 42 8.03 4.36 -10.76
CA LEU A 42 7.21 5.22 -9.92
C LEU A 42 7.74 6.66 -9.94
N LYS A 43 9.05 6.85 -9.74
CA LYS A 43 9.67 8.18 -9.74
C LYS A 43 9.56 8.86 -11.10
N TYR A 44 9.62 8.11 -12.20
CA TYR A 44 9.45 8.63 -13.55
C TYR A 44 8.01 9.06 -13.85
N ARG A 45 7.01 8.31 -13.36
CA ARG A 45 5.58 8.56 -13.65
C ARG A 45 4.89 9.51 -12.66
N ALA A 46 5.46 9.70 -11.47
CA ALA A 46 4.84 10.51 -10.43
C ALA A 46 4.72 11.99 -10.85
N SER A 47 3.56 12.60 -10.58
CA SER A 47 3.29 14.01 -10.85
C SER A 47 4.09 14.98 -9.98
N SER A 48 4.66 14.49 -8.87
CA SER A 48 5.50 15.28 -7.97
C SER A 48 6.50 14.40 -7.22
N GLN A 49 7.61 15.00 -6.78
CA GLN A 49 8.60 14.33 -5.94
C GLN A 49 8.01 13.92 -4.57
N ALA A 50 7.06 14.68 -4.05
CA ALA A 50 6.37 14.35 -2.79
C ALA A 50 5.53 13.07 -2.91
N LEU A 51 4.79 12.93 -4.02
CA LEU A 51 4.06 11.69 -4.31
C LEU A 51 5.02 10.51 -4.47
N ALA A 52 6.13 10.73 -5.18
CA ALA A 52 7.12 9.68 -5.37
C ALA A 52 7.73 9.20 -4.04
N ALA A 53 8.07 10.14 -3.15
CA ALA A 53 8.58 9.84 -1.82
C ALA A 53 7.55 9.11 -0.96
N ALA A 54 6.30 9.58 -0.92
CA ALA A 54 5.23 8.94 -0.16
C ALA A 54 4.94 7.51 -0.64
N GLY A 55 4.88 7.29 -1.96
CA GLY A 55 4.72 5.96 -2.53
C GLY A 55 5.91 5.04 -2.21
N GLN A 56 7.14 5.57 -2.25
CA GLN A 56 8.35 4.85 -1.88
C GLN A 56 8.33 4.44 -0.40
N ASP A 57 7.96 5.34 0.51
CA ASP A 57 7.86 5.06 1.94
C ASP A 57 6.84 3.95 2.23
N LEU A 58 5.68 4.00 1.57
CA LEU A 58 4.66 2.95 1.66
C LEU A 58 5.17 1.60 1.14
N CYS A 59 5.92 1.58 0.03
CA CYS A 59 6.52 0.34 -0.49
C CYS A 59 7.48 -0.28 0.53
N TYR A 60 8.37 0.54 1.12
CA TYR A 60 9.31 0.05 2.13
C TYR A 60 8.60 -0.43 3.40
N ASN A 61 7.58 0.30 3.86
CA ASN A 61 6.80 -0.11 5.03
C ASN A 61 6.10 -1.45 4.78
N ALA A 62 5.42 -1.59 3.64
CA ALA A 62 4.72 -2.81 3.24
C ALA A 62 5.65 -4.03 3.17
N LEU A 63 6.78 -3.90 2.47
CA LEU A 63 7.70 -5.02 2.25
C LEU A 63 8.49 -5.38 3.52
N ARG A 64 8.82 -4.39 4.36
CA ARG A 64 9.45 -4.63 5.67
C ARG A 64 8.51 -5.38 6.61
N GLY A 65 7.21 -5.07 6.56
CA GLY A 65 6.17 -5.72 7.37
C GLY A 65 5.58 -6.99 6.75
N TYR A 66 5.98 -7.36 5.53
CA TYR A 66 5.27 -8.35 4.69
C TYR A 66 4.92 -9.64 5.43
N GLY A 67 5.87 -10.27 6.13
CA GLY A 67 5.61 -11.55 6.79
C GLY A 67 4.51 -11.50 7.85
N LEU A 68 4.44 -10.41 8.62
CA LEU A 68 3.39 -10.24 9.65
C LEU A 68 2.05 -9.85 9.03
N VAL A 69 2.09 -8.92 8.08
CA VAL A 69 0.89 -8.38 7.45
C VAL A 69 0.21 -9.43 6.55
N ASP A 70 0.99 -10.23 5.82
CA ASP A 70 0.46 -11.28 4.94
C ASP A 70 -0.20 -12.41 5.75
N VAL A 71 0.35 -12.75 6.92
CA VAL A 71 -0.29 -13.70 7.86
C VAL A 71 -1.62 -13.16 8.37
N ALA A 72 -1.68 -11.88 8.75
CA ALA A 72 -2.93 -11.25 9.17
C ALA A 72 -3.96 -11.24 8.04
N LEU A 73 -3.52 -10.89 6.81
CA LEU A 73 -4.37 -10.88 5.63
C LEU A 73 -4.93 -12.28 5.32
N GLY A 74 -4.11 -13.33 5.47
CA GLY A 74 -4.54 -14.72 5.32
C GLY A 74 -5.57 -15.19 6.35
N ARG A 75 -5.75 -14.48 7.48
CA ARG A 75 -6.83 -14.73 8.44
C ARG A 75 -8.13 -14.00 8.08
N LEU A 76 -8.04 -12.93 7.30
CA LEU A 76 -9.17 -12.09 6.90
C LEU A 76 -9.77 -12.52 5.57
N LEU A 77 -8.97 -13.11 4.70
CA LEU A 77 -9.39 -13.58 3.39
C LEU A 77 -9.79 -15.05 3.42
N GLU A 78 -10.98 -15.38 2.92
CA GLU A 78 -11.39 -16.77 2.70
C GLU A 78 -10.57 -17.47 1.62
N ARG A 79 -10.04 -16.71 0.65
CA ARG A 79 -9.25 -17.20 -0.47
C ARG A 79 -8.09 -16.24 -0.77
N PRO A 80 -6.92 -16.75 -1.19
CA PRO A 80 -5.83 -15.88 -1.65
C PRO A 80 -6.28 -14.96 -2.79
N LEU A 81 -5.79 -13.72 -2.77
CA LEU A 81 -6.01 -12.78 -3.87
C LEU A 81 -5.10 -13.12 -5.04
N ALA A 82 -5.72 -13.32 -6.21
CA ALA A 82 -5.00 -13.54 -7.47
C ALA A 82 -4.50 -12.24 -8.11
N ASP A 83 -5.12 -11.10 -7.79
CA ASP A 83 -4.70 -9.79 -8.27
C ASP A 83 -3.58 -9.24 -7.38
N SER A 84 -2.36 -9.21 -7.93
CA SER A 84 -1.16 -8.77 -7.23
C SER A 84 -1.18 -7.29 -6.87
N VAL A 85 -1.83 -6.43 -7.66
CA VAL A 85 -1.97 -5.00 -7.35
C VAL A 85 -2.93 -4.81 -6.18
N LEU A 86 -4.07 -5.51 -6.20
CA LEU A 86 -5.01 -5.49 -5.07
C LEU A 86 -4.37 -6.03 -3.79
N ARG A 87 -3.60 -7.12 -3.90
CA ARG A 87 -2.84 -7.66 -2.78
C ARG A 87 -1.79 -6.66 -2.27
N GLY A 88 -1.07 -6.00 -3.18
CA GLY A 88 -0.12 -4.93 -2.85
C GLY A 88 -0.77 -3.75 -2.12
N LEU A 89 -1.98 -3.34 -2.54
CA LEU A 89 -2.75 -2.30 -1.87
C LEU A 89 -3.08 -2.68 -0.44
N LEU A 90 -3.58 -3.90 -0.21
CA LEU A 90 -3.93 -4.37 1.13
C LEU A 90 -2.69 -4.48 2.01
N LEU A 91 -1.57 -4.99 1.49
CA LEU A 91 -0.32 -5.04 2.25
C LEU A 91 0.15 -3.63 2.67
N ALA A 92 0.11 -2.67 1.75
CA ALA A 92 0.48 -1.29 2.06
C ALA A 92 -0.45 -0.65 3.09
N ALA A 93 -1.76 -0.81 2.93
CA ALA A 93 -2.75 -0.26 3.84
C ALA A 93 -2.65 -0.86 5.25
N PHE A 94 -2.52 -2.17 5.36
CA PHE A 94 -2.40 -2.85 6.65
C PHE A 94 -1.06 -2.58 7.33
N ALA A 95 0.04 -2.48 6.58
CA ALA A 95 1.33 -2.07 7.12
C ALA A 95 1.28 -0.64 7.68
N GLU A 96 0.58 0.29 7.01
CA GLU A 96 0.41 1.66 7.49
C GLU A 96 -0.45 1.71 8.76
N LEU A 97 -1.57 0.97 8.79
CA LEU A 97 -2.42 0.85 9.99
C LEU A 97 -1.66 0.24 11.18
N ALA A 98 -0.86 -0.79 10.94
CA ALA A 98 -0.05 -1.43 11.98
C ALA A 98 1.03 -0.49 12.53
N ALA A 99 1.60 0.38 11.68
CA ALA A 99 2.61 1.36 12.06
C ALA A 99 2.02 2.59 12.79
N ARG A 100 0.73 2.90 12.58
CA ARG A 100 0.04 4.07 13.16
C ARG A 100 -1.37 3.69 13.66
N PRO A 101 -1.49 3.15 14.90
CA PRO A 101 -2.75 2.63 15.43
C PRO A 101 -3.73 3.71 15.95
N GLN A 102 -3.84 4.85 15.27
CA GLN A 102 -4.67 6.00 15.69
C GLN A 102 -6.16 5.76 15.40
#